data_AF-G2TMU6-F1
#
_entry.id   AF-G2TMU6-F1
#
_cell.length_a   1.000
_cell.length_b   1.000
_cell.length_c   1.000
_cell.angle_alpha   90.00
_cell.angle_beta   90.00
_cell.angle_gamma   90.00
#
_symmetry.space_group_name_H-M   'P 1'
#
loop_
_entity.id
_entity.type
_entity.pdbx_description
1 polymer ?
#
loop_
_entity_poly.entity_id
_entity_poly.type
_entity_poly.pdbx_seq_one_letter_code
_entity_poly.pdbx_strand_id
1 'polypeptide(L)'
;MVNHEIESLRNAMKNTKDKRLYERYLSVLLHLEGHTYMDIAKIIGRNRQTVMAYFHSYEEGGISGLQMKKTTGKPEKLSKEQQEQLADTIVNKTPAEVGFEAKYTWTLQLIADWIQQEFQQSFTPKGVSEMLHRLGFSYTKATYTLAKADPDEQKEFKEVTFPALKKELENGLIDHLLFEDEAFIRAYQALQYNWFPKGQQRKIMTYGQHKGAKLFAAINYETGEVTHYEEEKSNSSAFKRFLELLLSEYPQGKIVMVLDNSKVHKSSRIF
;
A
#
# COMPACT_ATOMS: atom_id res chain seq x y z
N MET A 1 -8.83 43.21 37.00
CA MET A 1 -8.36 42.76 35.67
C MET A 1 -7.06 41.99 35.78
N VAL A 2 -5.98 42.59 36.29
CA VAL A 2 -4.64 41.94 36.46
C VAL A 2 -4.69 40.55 37.15
N ASN A 3 -5.51 40.38 38.19
CA ASN A 3 -5.57 39.11 38.93
C ASN A 3 -6.10 37.92 38.11
N HIS A 4 -7.03 38.17 37.18
CA HIS A 4 -7.60 37.15 36.29
C HIS A 4 -6.59 36.75 35.18
N GLU A 5 -5.78 37.71 34.72
CA GLU A 5 -4.73 37.46 33.73
C GLU A 5 -3.58 36.61 34.29
N ILE A 6 -3.18 36.90 35.54
CA ILE A 6 -2.19 36.11 36.28
C ILE A 6 -2.66 34.67 36.47
N GLU A 7 -3.94 34.48 36.86
CA GLU A 7 -4.50 33.14 37.05
C GLU A 7 -4.56 32.35 35.73
N SER A 8 -4.94 33.02 34.64
CA SER A 8 -4.98 32.42 33.30
C SER A 8 -3.58 32.00 32.81
N LEU A 9 -2.55 32.83 33.02
CA LEU A 9 -1.15 32.49 32.70
C LEU A 9 -0.63 31.32 33.55
N ARG A 10 -0.93 31.30 34.85
CA ARG A 10 -0.56 30.19 35.74
C ARG A 10 -1.23 28.87 35.30
N ASN A 11 -2.47 28.93 34.85
CA ASN A 11 -3.16 27.75 34.29
C ASN A 11 -2.52 27.30 32.98
N ALA A 12 -2.22 28.22 32.06
CA ALA A 12 -1.53 27.92 30.81
C ALA A 12 -0.14 27.30 31.03
N MET A 13 0.60 27.78 32.04
CA MET A 13 1.90 27.22 32.45
C MET A 13 1.80 25.81 33.00
N LYS A 14 0.74 25.47 33.76
CA LYS A 14 0.51 24.10 34.27
C LYS A 14 0.19 23.11 33.16
N ASN A 15 -0.52 23.55 32.12
CA ASN A 15 -1.03 22.68 31.07
C ASN A 15 -0.09 22.55 29.85
N THR A 16 0.94 23.39 29.72
CA THR A 16 1.88 23.31 28.60
C THR A 16 3.01 22.32 28.85
N LYS A 17 3.31 21.49 27.84
CA LYS A 17 4.51 20.64 27.80
C LYS A 17 5.65 21.27 26.99
N ASP A 18 5.38 22.36 26.27
CA ASP A 18 6.36 23.05 25.45
C ASP A 18 7.16 24.03 26.30
N LYS A 19 8.47 23.76 26.46
CA LYS A 19 9.39 24.58 27.25
C LYS A 19 9.49 26.02 26.75
N ARG A 20 9.47 26.25 25.43
CA ARG A 20 9.57 27.60 24.87
C ARG A 20 8.29 28.38 25.11
N LEU A 21 7.14 27.72 25.05
CA LEU A 21 5.86 28.34 25.35
C LEU A 21 5.72 28.64 26.86
N TYR A 22 6.22 27.73 27.71
CA TYR A 22 6.33 27.96 29.16
C TYR A 22 7.20 29.18 29.48
N GLU A 23 8.38 29.31 28.85
CA GLU A 23 9.26 30.47 29.02
C GLU A 23 8.55 31.79 28.66
N ARG A 24 7.72 31.79 27.60
CA ARG A 24 6.93 32.96 27.20
C ARG A 24 5.86 33.33 28.23
N TYR A 25 5.12 32.35 28.75
CA TYR A 25 4.14 32.59 29.81
C TYR A 25 4.78 33.11 31.09
N LEU A 26 5.90 32.50 31.50
CA LEU A 26 6.66 32.93 32.68
C LEU A 26 7.17 34.37 32.52
N SER A 27 7.62 34.75 31.32
CA SER A 27 8.09 36.11 31.04
C SER A 27 7.00 37.16 31.26
N VAL A 28 5.78 36.88 30.79
CA VAL A 28 4.64 37.80 30.96
C VAL A 28 4.15 37.79 32.40
N LEU A 29 4.07 36.63 33.05
CA LEU A 29 3.68 36.51 34.45
C LEU A 29 4.59 37.35 35.36
N LEU A 30 5.91 37.21 35.22
CA LEU A 30 6.88 37.98 36.00
C LEU A 30 6.75 39.48 35.76
N HIS A 31 6.42 39.90 34.52
CA HIS A 31 6.21 41.31 34.23
C HIS A 31 4.94 41.85 34.91
N LEU A 32 3.83 41.10 34.88
CA LEU A 32 2.59 41.44 35.59
C LEU A 32 2.77 41.44 37.12
N GLU A 33 3.71 40.66 37.64
CA GLU A 33 4.11 40.66 39.06
C GLU A 33 5.09 41.81 39.42
N GLY A 34 5.44 42.66 38.44
CA GLY A 34 6.18 43.90 38.68
C GLY A 34 7.68 43.85 38.37
N HIS A 35 8.20 42.74 37.81
CA HIS A 35 9.60 42.66 37.44
C HIS A 35 9.93 43.47 36.17
N THR A 36 11.11 44.07 36.15
CA THR A 36 11.57 44.79 34.96
C THR A 36 11.98 43.81 33.86
N TYR A 37 11.93 44.25 32.60
CA TYR A 37 12.37 43.42 31.47
C TYR A 37 13.82 42.95 31.60
N MET A 38 14.68 43.72 32.26
CA MET A 38 16.08 43.35 32.51
C MET A 38 16.20 42.23 33.55
N ASP A 39 15.37 42.26 34.60
CA ASP A 39 15.37 41.22 35.62
C ASP A 39 14.83 39.91 35.06
N ILE A 40 13.72 40.00 34.31
CA ILE A 40 13.11 38.84 33.64
C ILE A 40 14.11 38.20 32.68
N ALA A 41 14.79 39.01 31.85
CA ALA A 41 15.83 38.54 30.93
C ALA A 41 16.94 37.74 31.63
N LYS A 42 17.37 38.19 32.82
CA LYS A 42 18.35 37.47 33.64
C LYS A 42 17.77 36.17 34.21
N ILE A 43 16.53 36.18 34.71
CA ILE A 43 15.86 35.01 35.30
C ILE A 43 15.70 33.89 34.26
N ILE A 44 15.28 34.22 33.04
CA ILE A 44 14.96 33.22 32.01
C ILE A 44 16.14 32.93 31.06
N GLY A 45 17.25 33.66 31.17
CA GLY A 45 18.42 33.50 30.30
C GLY A 45 18.14 33.89 28.83
N ARG A 46 17.46 35.01 28.60
CA ARG A 46 17.15 35.55 27.26
C ARG A 46 17.59 37.01 27.14
N ASN A 47 17.65 37.50 25.92
CA ASN A 47 17.89 38.92 25.67
C ASN A 47 16.65 39.74 26.08
N ARG A 48 16.85 40.92 26.69
CA ARG A 48 15.81 41.91 27.00
C ARG A 48 14.85 42.16 25.83
N GLN A 49 15.37 42.28 24.60
CA GLN A 49 14.56 42.51 23.40
C GLN A 49 13.59 41.35 23.13
N THR A 50 14.00 40.12 23.42
CA THR A 50 13.15 38.93 23.30
C THR A 50 12.03 38.94 24.34
N VAL A 51 12.34 39.30 25.59
CA VAL A 51 11.33 39.45 26.66
C VAL A 51 10.31 40.53 26.30
N MET A 52 10.79 41.67 25.79
CA MET A 52 9.94 42.77 25.34
C MET A 52 9.02 42.33 24.19
N ALA A 53 9.55 41.56 23.22
CA ALA A 53 8.74 41.01 22.13
C ALA A 53 7.66 40.03 22.63
N TYR A 54 7.95 39.22 23.65
CA TYR A 54 6.94 38.35 24.28
C TYR A 54 5.82 39.17 24.92
N PHE A 55 6.17 40.23 25.64
CA PHE A 55 5.18 41.09 26.26
C PHE A 55 4.31 41.82 25.22
N HIS A 56 4.90 42.40 24.16
CA HIS A 56 4.11 43.00 23.09
C HIS A 56 3.19 42.00 22.38
N SER A 57 3.66 40.77 22.14
CA SER A 57 2.81 39.72 21.57
C SER A 57 1.63 39.38 22.49
N TYR A 58 1.80 39.50 23.81
CA TYR A 58 0.74 39.35 24.79
C TYR A 58 -0.19 40.57 24.87
N GLU A 59 0.32 41.79 24.77
CA GLU A 59 -0.54 42.99 24.71
C GLU A 59 -1.44 43.00 23.47
N GLU A 60 -0.92 42.57 22.33
CA GLU A 60 -1.67 42.54 21.06
C GLU A 60 -2.69 41.40 21.00
N GLY A 61 -2.37 40.23 21.56
CA GLY A 61 -3.14 39.00 21.33
C GLY A 61 -3.44 38.18 22.58
N GLY A 62 -3.16 38.69 23.78
CA GLY A 62 -3.28 37.94 25.03
C GLY A 62 -2.46 36.64 25.01
N ILE A 63 -2.99 35.60 25.69
CA ILE A 63 -2.32 34.29 25.77
C ILE A 63 -2.18 33.61 24.41
N SER A 64 -3.12 33.83 23.47
CA SER A 64 -3.04 33.25 22.13
C SER A 64 -1.92 33.92 21.30
N GLY A 65 -1.63 35.20 21.53
CA GLY A 65 -0.50 35.91 20.92
C GLY A 65 0.88 35.34 21.27
N LEU A 66 0.99 34.66 22.42
CA LEU A 66 2.24 34.00 22.84
C LEU A 66 2.50 32.67 22.12
N GLN A 67 1.51 32.12 21.41
CA GLN A 67 1.67 30.88 20.65
C GLN A 67 2.75 31.05 19.57
N MET A 68 3.62 30.04 19.45
CA MET A 68 4.61 30.03 18.37
C MET A 68 3.92 29.79 17.04
N LYS A 69 3.99 30.76 16.13
CA LYS A 69 3.63 30.53 14.73
C LYS A 69 4.55 29.43 14.19
N LYS A 70 3.96 28.39 13.57
CA LYS A 70 4.75 27.40 12.84
C LYS A 70 5.55 28.15 11.78
N THR A 71 6.85 27.97 11.78
CA THR A 71 7.68 28.46 10.68
C THR A 71 7.15 27.81 9.41
N THR A 72 6.69 28.61 8.46
CA THR A 72 6.36 28.09 7.14
C THR A 72 7.65 27.53 6.57
N GLY A 73 7.63 26.22 6.25
CA GLY A 73 8.75 25.57 5.59
C GLY A 73 9.06 26.24 4.25
N LYS A 74 10.10 25.75 3.57
CA LYS A 74 10.37 26.17 2.20
C LYS A 74 9.09 25.99 1.35
N PRO A 75 8.67 27.00 0.57
CA PRO A 75 7.52 26.86 -0.30
C PRO A 75 7.69 25.65 -1.22
N GLU A 76 6.58 24.95 -1.46
CA GLU A 76 6.58 23.81 -2.37
C GLU A 76 7.01 24.26 -3.77
N LYS A 77 7.82 23.44 -4.45
CA LYS A 77 8.36 23.79 -5.78
C LYS A 77 7.30 23.77 -6.87
N LEU A 78 6.25 22.95 -6.70
CA LEU A 78 5.13 22.87 -7.63
C LEU A 78 3.90 23.52 -7.01
N SER A 79 3.18 24.30 -7.82
CA SER A 79 1.86 24.81 -7.45
C SER A 79 0.86 23.66 -7.28
N LYS A 80 -0.27 23.93 -6.64
CA LYS A 80 -1.34 22.92 -6.50
C LYS A 80 -1.84 22.43 -7.86
N GLU A 81 -2.00 23.35 -8.81
CA GLU A 81 -2.41 23.03 -10.19
C GLU A 81 -1.40 22.10 -10.88
N GLN A 82 -0.10 22.36 -10.72
CA GLN A 82 0.95 21.50 -11.26
C GLN A 82 0.97 20.12 -10.59
N GLN A 83 0.67 20.05 -9.29
CA GLN A 83 0.56 18.78 -8.57
C GLN A 83 -0.65 17.96 -9.05
N GLU A 84 -1.79 18.61 -9.31
CA GLU A 84 -2.98 17.96 -9.87
C GLU A 84 -2.73 17.45 -11.28
N GLN A 85 -2.10 18.26 -12.14
CA GLN A 85 -1.74 17.85 -13.51
C GLN A 85 -0.73 16.68 -13.52
N LEU A 86 0.23 16.69 -12.60
CA LEU A 86 1.16 15.57 -12.41
C LEU A 86 0.43 14.29 -12.01
N ALA A 87 -0.48 14.39 -11.04
CA ALA A 87 -1.25 13.25 -10.56
C ALA A 87 -2.13 12.65 -11.68
N ASP A 88 -2.85 13.49 -12.41
CA ASP A 88 -3.66 13.08 -13.56
C ASP A 88 -2.82 12.37 -14.63
N THR A 89 -1.65 12.94 -14.96
CA THR A 89 -0.74 12.37 -15.95
C THR A 89 -0.22 11.00 -15.55
N ILE A 90 0.16 10.79 -14.28
CA ILE A 90 0.66 9.50 -13.80
C ILE A 90 -0.44 8.43 -13.84
N VAL A 91 -1.69 8.81 -13.57
CA VAL A 91 -2.83 7.88 -13.51
C VAL A 91 -3.33 7.51 -14.91
N ASN A 92 -3.46 8.49 -15.80
CA ASN A 92 -4.16 8.34 -17.07
C ASN A 92 -3.25 8.15 -18.27
N LYS A 93 -1.93 8.36 -18.13
CA LYS A 93 -0.97 8.23 -19.22
C LYS A 93 0.20 7.33 -18.84
N THR A 94 0.76 6.70 -19.85
CA THR A 94 2.03 5.98 -19.81
C THR A 94 3.19 6.92 -20.10
N PRO A 95 4.44 6.60 -19.67
CA PRO A 95 5.60 7.41 -20.02
C PRO A 95 5.79 7.57 -21.54
N ALA A 96 5.40 6.57 -22.34
CA ALA A 96 5.46 6.65 -23.80
C ALA A 96 4.56 7.73 -24.40
N GLU A 97 3.35 7.91 -23.85
CA GLU A 97 2.39 8.91 -24.34
C GLU A 97 2.83 10.35 -24.04
N VAL A 98 3.81 10.53 -23.15
CA VAL A 98 4.39 11.83 -22.80
C VAL A 98 5.85 11.97 -23.23
N GLY A 99 6.31 11.12 -24.16
CA GLY A 99 7.58 11.30 -24.86
C GLY A 99 8.79 10.52 -24.33
N PHE A 100 8.60 9.55 -23.44
CA PHE A 100 9.68 8.65 -22.99
C PHE A 100 9.72 7.33 -23.75
N GLU A 101 10.91 6.73 -23.90
CA GLU A 101 11.04 5.41 -24.55
C GLU A 101 10.43 4.26 -23.71
N ALA A 102 10.26 4.48 -22.39
CA ALA A 102 9.70 3.48 -21.48
C ALA A 102 8.20 3.27 -21.74
N LYS A 103 7.84 2.09 -22.24
CA LYS A 103 6.49 1.86 -22.78
C LYS A 103 5.34 1.87 -21.76
N TYR A 104 5.56 1.43 -20.51
CA TYR A 104 4.43 1.12 -19.63
C TYR A 104 4.57 1.48 -18.14
N THR A 105 5.75 1.84 -17.64
CA THR A 105 5.94 1.97 -16.18
C THR A 105 6.63 3.26 -15.79
N TRP A 106 5.91 4.07 -15.00
CA TRP A 106 6.47 5.24 -14.33
C TRP A 106 7.52 4.82 -13.28
N THR A 107 8.72 5.36 -13.40
CA THR A 107 9.74 5.29 -12.36
C THR A 107 9.91 6.68 -11.74
N LEU A 108 10.43 6.77 -10.51
CA LEU A 108 10.68 8.06 -9.86
C LEU A 108 11.60 8.98 -10.69
N GLN A 109 12.55 8.38 -11.44
CA GLN A 109 13.42 9.14 -12.33
C GLN A 109 12.65 9.71 -13.53
N LEU A 110 11.81 8.89 -14.19
CA LEU A 110 10.99 9.35 -15.30
C LEU A 110 10.01 10.46 -14.87
N ILE A 111 9.45 10.34 -13.67
CA ILE A 111 8.59 11.39 -13.12
C ILE A 111 9.39 12.68 -12.87
N ALA A 112 10.60 12.58 -12.30
CA ALA A 112 11.48 13.75 -12.11
C ALA A 112 11.84 14.42 -13.45
N ASP A 113 12.15 13.62 -14.46
CA ASP A 113 12.51 14.10 -15.80
C ASP A 113 11.30 14.77 -16.47
N TRP A 114 10.11 14.20 -16.31
CA TRP A 114 8.87 14.78 -16.83
C TRP A 114 8.53 16.11 -16.16
N ILE A 115 8.65 16.20 -14.82
CA ILE A 115 8.47 17.45 -14.08
C ILE A 115 9.47 18.53 -14.56
N GLN A 116 10.70 18.13 -14.86
CA GLN A 116 11.71 19.05 -15.38
C GLN A 116 11.39 19.52 -16.81
N GLN A 117 10.82 18.65 -17.65
CA GLN A 117 10.40 19.02 -19.01
C GLN A 117 9.18 19.94 -19.00
N GLU A 118 8.15 19.60 -18.24
CA GLU A 118 6.85 20.27 -18.26
C GLU A 118 6.82 21.53 -17.40
N PHE A 119 7.37 21.48 -16.18
CA PHE A 119 7.27 22.56 -15.19
C PHE A 119 8.60 23.27 -14.92
N GLN A 120 9.68 22.85 -15.59
CA GLN A 120 11.04 23.39 -15.43
C GLN A 120 11.54 23.36 -13.97
N GLN A 121 11.03 22.42 -13.17
CA GLN A 121 11.44 22.21 -11.79
C GLN A 121 12.28 20.94 -11.66
N SER A 122 13.40 21.04 -10.94
CA SER A 122 14.26 19.88 -10.70
C SER A 122 13.93 19.20 -9.37
N PHE A 123 13.77 17.88 -9.42
CA PHE A 123 13.56 17.03 -8.25
C PHE A 123 14.57 15.89 -8.22
N THR A 124 14.95 15.48 -7.00
CA THR A 124 15.61 14.18 -6.80
C THR A 124 14.54 13.09 -6.78
N PRO A 125 14.87 11.82 -7.11
CA PRO A 125 13.93 10.71 -7.02
C PRO A 125 13.29 10.58 -5.62
N LYS A 126 14.07 10.84 -4.57
CA LYS A 126 13.55 10.89 -3.19
C LYS A 126 12.52 12.01 -3.00
N GLY A 127 12.79 13.21 -3.52
CA GLY A 127 11.84 14.32 -3.46
C GLY A 127 10.54 14.03 -4.20
N VAL A 128 10.61 13.34 -5.35
CA VAL A 128 9.43 12.85 -6.06
C VAL A 128 8.65 11.85 -5.20
N SER A 129 9.33 10.87 -4.59
CA SER A 129 8.67 9.88 -3.72
C SER A 129 7.94 10.53 -2.54
N GLU A 130 8.58 11.46 -1.83
CA GLU A 130 7.97 12.19 -0.71
C GLU A 130 6.77 13.03 -1.17
N MET A 131 6.85 13.63 -2.36
CA MET A 131 5.74 14.38 -2.96
C MET A 131 4.57 13.46 -3.32
N LEU A 132 4.83 12.32 -3.98
CA LEU A 132 3.80 11.34 -4.34
C LEU A 132 3.07 10.82 -3.10
N HIS A 133 3.79 10.51 -2.02
CA HIS A 133 3.16 10.13 -0.76
C HIS A 133 2.24 11.21 -0.20
N ARG A 134 2.63 12.49 -0.30
CA ARG A 134 1.78 13.62 0.12
C ARG A 134 0.53 13.76 -0.74
N LEU A 135 0.63 13.41 -2.02
CA LEU A 135 -0.49 13.38 -2.97
C LEU A 135 -1.35 12.11 -2.85
N GLY A 136 -1.06 11.22 -1.89
CA GLY A 136 -1.84 10.01 -1.64
C GLY A 136 -1.48 8.81 -2.53
N PHE A 137 -0.41 8.90 -3.32
CA PHE A 137 0.07 7.77 -4.10
C PHE A 137 0.77 6.74 -3.20
N SER A 138 0.58 5.46 -3.52
CA SER A 138 1.29 4.35 -2.90
C SER A 138 2.10 3.59 -3.95
N TYR A 139 3.28 3.11 -3.56
CA TYR A 139 4.08 2.26 -4.43
C TYR A 139 3.53 0.84 -4.38
N THR A 140 2.68 0.51 -5.36
CA THR A 140 2.02 -0.79 -5.47
C THR A 140 2.30 -1.38 -6.85
N LYS A 141 2.51 -2.69 -6.91
CA LYS A 141 2.66 -3.39 -8.20
C LYS A 141 1.29 -3.40 -8.91
N ALA A 142 1.26 -3.05 -10.19
CA ALA A 142 0.06 -3.23 -10.99
C ALA A 142 -0.39 -4.70 -10.93
N THR A 143 -1.63 -4.93 -10.49
CA THR A 143 -2.22 -6.27 -10.43
C THR A 143 -2.65 -6.67 -11.82
N TYR A 144 -2.21 -7.85 -12.28
CA TYR A 144 -2.76 -8.45 -13.49
C TYR A 144 -4.25 -8.73 -13.25
N THR A 145 -5.12 -8.00 -13.94
CA THR A 145 -6.52 -8.40 -14.08
C THR A 145 -6.60 -9.41 -15.23
N LEU A 146 -7.28 -10.54 -15.00
CA LEU A 146 -7.48 -11.55 -16.03
C LEU A 146 -8.42 -10.96 -17.08
N ALA A 147 -7.91 -10.69 -18.29
CA ALA A 147 -8.70 -10.13 -19.39
C ALA A 147 -9.89 -11.01 -19.84
N LYS A 148 -9.95 -12.27 -19.37
CA LYS A 148 -11.02 -13.23 -19.65
C LYS A 148 -11.95 -13.49 -18.46
N ALA A 149 -11.73 -12.84 -17.32
CA ALA A 149 -12.64 -12.94 -16.21
C ALA A 149 -13.93 -12.17 -16.54
N ASP A 150 -15.05 -12.86 -16.63
CA ASP A 150 -16.37 -12.24 -16.73
C ASP A 150 -16.83 -11.83 -15.32
N PRO A 151 -16.94 -10.52 -15.01
CA PRO A 151 -17.37 -10.07 -13.70
C PRO A 151 -18.78 -10.55 -13.32
N ASP A 152 -19.66 -10.73 -14.31
CA ASP A 152 -21.04 -11.15 -14.08
C ASP A 152 -21.09 -12.64 -13.71
N GLU A 153 -20.35 -13.51 -14.42
CA GLU A 153 -20.22 -14.93 -14.05
C GLU A 153 -19.60 -15.11 -12.65
N GLN A 154 -18.61 -14.29 -12.30
CA GLN A 154 -18.03 -14.33 -10.94
C GLN A 154 -19.03 -13.92 -9.87
N LYS A 155 -19.84 -12.90 -10.16
CA LYS A 155 -20.87 -12.42 -9.24
C LYS A 155 -21.97 -13.47 -9.07
N GLU A 156 -22.44 -14.06 -10.17
CA GLU A 156 -23.43 -15.14 -10.14
C GLU A 156 -22.93 -16.35 -9.36
N PHE A 157 -21.67 -16.77 -9.56
CA PHE A 157 -21.11 -17.87 -8.79
C PHE A 157 -21.09 -17.57 -7.29
N LYS A 158 -20.63 -16.38 -6.89
CA LYS A 158 -20.52 -15.97 -5.48
C LYS A 158 -21.86 -15.77 -4.80
N GLU A 159 -22.81 -15.16 -5.49
CA GLU A 159 -24.10 -14.75 -4.90
C GLU A 159 -25.18 -15.82 -5.00
N VAL A 160 -25.11 -16.68 -6.03
CA VAL A 160 -26.16 -17.67 -6.32
C VAL A 160 -25.63 -19.10 -6.19
N THR A 161 -24.66 -19.47 -7.02
CA THR A 161 -24.26 -20.88 -7.18
C THR A 161 -23.63 -21.43 -5.92
N PHE A 162 -22.65 -20.73 -5.34
CA PHE A 162 -21.93 -21.20 -4.16
C PHE A 162 -22.82 -21.29 -2.90
N PRO A 163 -23.66 -20.28 -2.58
CA PRO A 163 -24.64 -20.41 -1.50
C PRO A 163 -25.64 -21.56 -1.72
N ALA A 164 -26.07 -21.82 -2.96
CA ALA A 164 -26.95 -22.94 -3.27
C ALA A 164 -26.26 -24.30 -3.01
N LEU A 165 -25.02 -24.47 -3.48
CA LEU A 165 -24.22 -25.68 -3.22
C LEU A 165 -24.02 -25.92 -1.72
N LYS A 166 -23.73 -24.86 -0.96
CA LYS A 166 -23.62 -24.97 0.50
C LYS A 166 -24.93 -25.43 1.15
N LYS A 167 -26.07 -24.90 0.69
CA LYS A 167 -27.39 -25.32 1.18
C LYS A 167 -27.71 -26.77 0.81
N GLU A 168 -27.33 -27.22 -0.37
CA GLU A 168 -27.49 -28.63 -0.77
C GLU A 168 -26.64 -29.57 0.09
N LEU A 169 -25.42 -29.15 0.43
CA LEU A 169 -24.53 -29.86 1.35
C LEU A 169 -25.14 -29.93 2.76
N GLU A 170 -25.58 -28.81 3.32
CA GLU A 170 -26.25 -28.75 4.64
C GLU A 170 -27.53 -29.60 4.70
N ASN A 171 -28.25 -29.72 3.59
CA ASN A 171 -29.46 -30.54 3.48
C ASN A 171 -29.17 -32.03 3.19
N GLY A 172 -27.90 -32.42 3.03
CA GLY A 172 -27.49 -33.80 2.71
C GLY A 172 -27.83 -34.25 1.29
N LEU A 173 -28.05 -33.32 0.36
CA LEU A 173 -28.23 -33.62 -1.07
C LEU A 173 -26.91 -33.81 -1.81
N ILE A 174 -25.83 -33.24 -1.27
CA ILE A 174 -24.44 -33.45 -1.66
C ILE A 174 -23.75 -34.03 -0.44
N ASP A 175 -22.90 -35.04 -0.63
CA ASP A 175 -22.14 -35.64 0.47
C ASP A 175 -20.72 -35.03 0.54
N HIS A 176 -20.16 -34.65 -0.62
CA HIS A 176 -18.81 -34.10 -0.70
C HIS A 176 -18.77 -32.93 -1.69
N LEU A 177 -18.41 -31.75 -1.19
CA LEU A 177 -18.13 -30.56 -2.02
C LEU A 177 -16.63 -30.36 -2.11
N LEU A 178 -16.07 -30.50 -3.32
CA LEU A 178 -14.63 -30.41 -3.57
C LEU A 178 -14.30 -29.18 -4.41
N PHE A 179 -13.19 -28.51 -4.10
CA PHE A 179 -12.61 -27.45 -4.92
C PHE A 179 -11.29 -27.92 -5.51
N GLU A 180 -11.20 -27.94 -6.83
CA GLU A 180 -10.02 -28.40 -7.56
C GLU A 180 -9.19 -27.21 -8.04
N ASP A 181 -7.86 -27.34 -7.95
CA ASP A 181 -6.90 -26.41 -8.53
C ASP A 181 -5.62 -27.15 -8.99
N GLU A 182 -4.95 -26.57 -9.99
CA GLU A 182 -3.76 -27.11 -10.62
C GLU A 182 -2.54 -26.21 -10.35
N ALA A 183 -1.44 -26.81 -9.87
CA ALA A 183 -0.17 -26.11 -9.71
C ALA A 183 0.93 -26.68 -10.63
N PHE A 184 1.80 -25.82 -11.15
CA PHE A 184 3.02 -26.24 -11.83
C PHE A 184 4.25 -25.97 -10.96
N ILE A 185 4.89 -27.05 -10.54
CA ILE A 185 6.13 -27.01 -9.77
C ILE A 185 7.29 -27.11 -10.76
N ARG A 186 8.11 -26.05 -10.80
CA ARG A 186 9.30 -26.00 -11.65
C ARG A 186 10.45 -26.70 -10.94
N ALA A 187 11.14 -27.62 -11.62
CA ALA A 187 12.34 -28.28 -11.09
C ALA A 187 13.61 -27.40 -11.19
N TYR A 188 13.44 -26.10 -11.45
CA TYR A 188 14.54 -25.13 -11.52
C TYR A 188 14.17 -23.86 -10.76
N GLN A 189 15.17 -23.28 -10.12
CA GLN A 189 15.01 -22.02 -9.40
C GLN A 189 14.82 -20.87 -10.40
N ALA A 190 13.78 -20.07 -10.22
CA ALA A 190 13.61 -18.84 -10.98
C ALA A 190 14.78 -17.89 -10.65
N LEU A 191 15.43 -17.34 -11.68
CA LEU A 191 16.48 -16.35 -11.48
C LEU A 191 15.91 -15.14 -10.74
N GLN A 192 16.59 -14.77 -9.65
CA GLN A 192 16.24 -13.60 -8.84
C GLN A 192 17.23 -12.47 -9.12
N TYR A 193 16.91 -11.27 -8.62
CA TYR A 193 17.85 -10.16 -8.62
C TYR A 193 19.13 -10.56 -7.87
N ASN A 194 20.27 -10.28 -8.50
CA ASN A 194 21.58 -10.58 -7.94
C ASN A 194 22.56 -9.46 -8.31
N TRP A 195 23.62 -9.32 -7.54
CA TRP A 195 24.61 -8.25 -7.70
C TRP A 195 25.62 -8.65 -8.77
N PHE A 196 25.66 -7.88 -9.85
CA PHE A 196 26.67 -7.99 -10.90
C PHE A 196 27.26 -6.61 -11.20
N PRO A 197 28.55 -6.50 -11.53
CA PRO A 197 29.10 -5.28 -12.09
C PRO A 197 28.29 -4.85 -13.32
N LYS A 198 28.12 -3.54 -13.51
CA LYS A 198 27.33 -2.98 -14.62
C LYS A 198 27.85 -3.51 -15.95
N GLY A 199 26.98 -4.17 -16.73
CA GLY A 199 27.32 -4.79 -18.02
C GLY A 199 27.93 -6.19 -17.95
N GLN A 200 28.15 -6.75 -16.76
CA GLN A 200 28.80 -8.07 -16.56
C GLN A 200 27.86 -9.11 -15.95
N GLN A 201 26.59 -9.10 -16.37
CA GLN A 201 25.61 -10.09 -15.93
C GLN A 201 26.03 -11.49 -16.39
N ARG A 202 26.00 -12.46 -15.46
CA ARG A 202 26.32 -13.86 -15.77
C ARG A 202 25.23 -14.44 -16.68
N LYS A 203 25.62 -14.97 -17.84
CA LYS A 203 24.73 -15.74 -18.73
C LYS A 203 24.70 -17.18 -18.25
N ILE A 204 23.52 -17.67 -17.85
CA ILE A 204 23.34 -19.06 -17.42
C ILE A 204 22.93 -19.87 -18.65
N MET A 205 23.71 -20.90 -18.96
CA MET A 205 23.41 -21.82 -20.05
C MET A 205 22.27 -22.76 -19.63
N THR A 206 21.21 -22.86 -20.43
CA THR A 206 20.09 -23.76 -20.19
C THR A 206 20.05 -24.84 -21.27
N TYR A 207 19.79 -26.08 -20.88
CA TYR A 207 19.70 -27.22 -21.79
C TYR A 207 18.31 -27.36 -22.46
N GLY A 208 17.46 -26.33 -22.41
CA GLY A 208 16.13 -26.30 -23.03
C GLY A 208 15.07 -27.26 -22.44
N GLN A 209 15.45 -28.15 -21.52
CA GLN A 209 14.51 -29.07 -20.87
C GLN A 209 13.89 -28.42 -19.63
N HIS A 210 12.67 -27.92 -19.78
CA HIS A 210 11.85 -27.47 -18.65
C HIS A 210 11.29 -28.69 -17.91
N LYS A 211 12.08 -29.27 -17.00
CA LYS A 211 11.58 -30.29 -16.07
C LYS A 211 10.74 -29.63 -14.99
N GLY A 212 9.60 -30.24 -14.68
CA GLY A 212 8.67 -29.81 -13.65
C GLY A 212 7.60 -30.86 -13.44
N ALA A 213 6.95 -30.81 -12.29
CA ALA A 213 5.79 -31.63 -11.99
C ALA A 213 4.53 -30.75 -12.04
N LYS A 214 3.43 -31.34 -12.48
CA LYS A 214 2.10 -30.77 -12.32
C LYS A 214 1.40 -31.50 -11.20
N LEU A 215 0.79 -30.71 -10.33
CA LEU A 215 0.04 -31.16 -9.18
C LEU A 215 -1.42 -30.84 -9.44
N PHE A 216 -2.26 -31.87 -9.42
CA PHE A 216 -3.70 -31.73 -9.28
C PHE A 216 -4.01 -31.84 -7.80
N ALA A 217 -4.86 -30.97 -7.28
CA ALA A 217 -5.30 -31.06 -5.90
C ALA A 217 -6.78 -30.70 -5.79
N ALA A 218 -7.48 -31.42 -4.92
CA ALA A 218 -8.85 -31.09 -4.53
C ALA A 218 -8.91 -30.99 -3.01
N ILE A 219 -9.51 -29.90 -2.54
CA ILE A 219 -9.80 -29.71 -1.12
C ILE A 219 -11.29 -29.96 -0.86
N ASN A 220 -11.58 -30.77 0.15
CA ASN A 220 -12.93 -30.95 0.65
C ASN A 220 -13.35 -29.72 1.47
N TYR A 221 -14.45 -29.11 1.09
CA TYR A 221 -14.92 -27.86 1.68
C TYR A 221 -15.29 -27.98 3.17
N GLU A 222 -15.83 -29.12 3.60
CA GLU A 222 -16.27 -29.30 5.01
C GLU A 222 -15.12 -29.75 5.91
N THR A 223 -14.32 -30.69 5.43
CA THR A 223 -13.26 -31.32 6.25
C THR A 223 -11.93 -30.59 6.16
N GLY A 224 -11.69 -29.84 5.07
CA GLY A 224 -10.40 -29.25 4.75
C GLY A 224 -9.34 -30.27 4.31
N GLU A 225 -9.73 -31.53 4.09
CA GLU A 225 -8.84 -32.58 3.61
C GLU A 225 -8.43 -32.31 2.16
N VAL A 226 -7.15 -32.55 1.86
CA VAL A 226 -6.57 -32.29 0.54
C VAL A 226 -6.09 -33.59 -0.08
N THR A 227 -6.75 -33.98 -1.17
CA THR A 227 -6.28 -35.05 -2.05
C THR A 227 -5.43 -34.44 -3.15
N HIS A 228 -4.27 -35.04 -3.44
CA HIS A 228 -3.39 -34.53 -4.49
C HIS A 228 -2.82 -35.66 -5.34
N TYR A 229 -2.48 -35.33 -6.58
CA TYR A 229 -1.91 -36.25 -7.55
C TYR A 229 -0.84 -35.56 -8.42
N GLU A 230 0.33 -36.19 -8.49
CA GLU A 230 1.51 -35.65 -9.17
C GLU A 230 1.73 -36.33 -10.53
N GLU A 231 1.94 -35.52 -11.56
CA GLU A 231 2.15 -35.98 -12.93
C GLU A 231 3.19 -35.13 -13.66
N GLU A 232 3.97 -35.74 -14.55
CA GLU A 232 4.91 -34.97 -15.40
C GLU A 232 4.18 -34.14 -16.46
N LYS A 233 2.94 -34.52 -16.82
CA LYS A 233 2.14 -33.87 -17.87
C LYS A 233 0.70 -33.67 -17.41
N SER A 234 0.17 -32.45 -17.53
CA SER A 234 -1.28 -32.18 -17.41
C SER A 234 -1.89 -32.27 -18.80
N ASN A 235 -2.51 -33.42 -19.01
CA ASN A 235 -3.39 -33.72 -20.12
C ASN A 235 -4.65 -34.37 -19.52
N SER A 236 -5.68 -34.53 -20.34
CA SER A 236 -6.96 -35.07 -19.86
C SER A 236 -6.85 -36.51 -19.33
N SER A 237 -5.82 -37.28 -19.70
CA SER A 237 -5.58 -38.61 -19.14
C SER A 237 -5.00 -38.57 -17.73
N ALA A 238 -4.13 -37.59 -17.43
CA ALA A 238 -3.63 -37.32 -16.09
C ALA A 238 -4.75 -36.85 -15.16
N PHE A 239 -5.60 -35.94 -15.66
CA PHE A 239 -6.78 -35.49 -14.93
C PHE A 239 -7.77 -36.64 -14.65
N LYS A 240 -8.00 -37.52 -15.62
CA LYS A 240 -8.83 -38.71 -15.42
C LYS A 240 -8.30 -39.62 -14.29
N ARG A 241 -6.99 -39.87 -14.23
CA ARG A 241 -6.38 -40.65 -13.13
C ARG A 241 -6.58 -39.99 -11.77
N PHE A 242 -6.51 -38.67 -11.73
CA PHE A 242 -6.82 -37.91 -10.52
C PHE A 242 -8.30 -38.05 -10.10
N LEU A 243 -9.24 -38.01 -11.05
CA LEU A 243 -10.65 -38.27 -10.76
C LEU A 243 -10.89 -39.71 -10.26
N GLU A 244 -10.20 -40.70 -10.84
CA GLU A 244 -10.25 -42.09 -10.38
C GLU A 244 -9.73 -42.25 -8.94
N LEU A 245 -8.65 -41.53 -8.58
CA LEU A 245 -8.16 -41.46 -7.20
C LEU A 245 -9.22 -40.86 -6.26
N LEU A 246 -9.83 -39.74 -6.64
CA LEU A 246 -10.87 -39.10 -5.83
C LEU A 246 -12.09 -40.00 -5.61
N LEU A 247 -12.54 -40.71 -6.65
CA LEU A 247 -13.63 -41.68 -6.51
C LEU A 247 -13.26 -42.87 -5.61
N SER A 248 -11.97 -43.21 -5.51
CA SER A 248 -11.50 -44.25 -4.60
C SER A 248 -11.46 -43.79 -3.13
N GLU A 249 -11.19 -42.51 -2.88
CA GLU A 249 -11.19 -41.92 -1.54
C GLU A 249 -12.59 -41.59 -1.02
N TYR A 250 -13.50 -41.27 -1.95
CA TYR A 250 -14.92 -41.03 -1.69
C TYR A 250 -15.78 -42.12 -2.35
N PRO A 251 -15.76 -43.37 -1.83
CA PRO A 251 -16.39 -44.51 -2.49
C PRO A 251 -17.93 -44.49 -2.43
N GLN A 252 -18.51 -43.60 -1.64
CA GLN A 252 -19.95 -43.45 -1.46
C GLN A 252 -20.31 -41.96 -1.43
N GLY A 253 -21.58 -41.67 -1.72
CA GLY A 253 -22.12 -40.32 -1.72
C GLY A 253 -21.97 -39.59 -3.05
N LYS A 254 -22.70 -38.48 -3.16
CA LYS A 254 -22.67 -37.58 -4.31
C LYS A 254 -21.56 -36.55 -4.12
N ILE A 255 -20.56 -36.63 -5.00
CA ILE A 255 -19.48 -35.66 -5.08
C ILE A 255 -19.90 -34.53 -6.04
N VAL A 256 -19.78 -33.29 -5.60
CA VAL A 256 -19.82 -32.11 -6.46
C VAL A 256 -18.45 -31.46 -6.43
N MET A 257 -17.85 -31.28 -7.62
CA MET A 257 -16.53 -30.66 -7.77
C MET A 257 -16.68 -29.32 -8.47
N VAL A 258 -16.09 -28.30 -7.88
CA VAL A 258 -15.91 -26.97 -8.47
C VAL A 258 -14.50 -26.91 -9.07
N LEU A 259 -14.44 -26.65 -10.37
CA LEU A 259 -13.22 -26.63 -11.16
C LEU A 259 -13.23 -25.42 -12.11
N ASP A 260 -12.05 -24.96 -12.51
CA ASP A 260 -11.93 -23.84 -13.44
C ASP A 260 -12.32 -24.24 -14.87
N ASN A 261 -12.43 -23.26 -15.77
CA ASN A 261 -12.85 -23.51 -17.15
C ASN A 261 -11.68 -23.96 -18.07
N SER A 262 -10.63 -24.56 -17.52
CA SER A 262 -9.42 -25.01 -18.23
C SER A 262 -9.76 -25.99 -19.35
N LYS A 263 -8.94 -25.97 -20.42
CA LYS A 263 -9.11 -26.88 -21.56
C LYS A 263 -8.93 -28.35 -21.17
N VAL A 264 -8.16 -28.60 -20.10
CA VAL A 264 -7.86 -29.96 -19.62
C VAL A 264 -9.14 -30.65 -19.16
N HIS A 265 -10.14 -29.88 -18.69
CA HIS A 265 -11.42 -30.35 -18.16
C HIS A 265 -12.50 -30.59 -19.24
N LYS A 266 -12.30 -30.12 -20.46
CA LYS A 266 -13.32 -30.14 -21.54
C LYS A 266 -13.19 -31.29 -22.52
N SER A 267 -12.26 -32.22 -22.28
CA SER A 267 -12.06 -33.33 -23.21
C SER A 267 -13.15 -34.38 -23.07
N SER A 268 -13.68 -34.85 -24.20
CA SER A 268 -14.63 -35.96 -24.29
C SER A 268 -14.10 -37.30 -23.78
N ARG A 269 -12.83 -37.37 -23.35
CA ARG A 269 -12.18 -38.56 -22.77
C ARG A 269 -12.25 -38.62 -21.24
N ILE A 270 -12.82 -37.61 -20.59
CA ILE A 270 -12.89 -37.47 -19.12
C ILE A 270 -14.14 -38.16 -18.56
N PHE A 271 -15.21 -38.22 -19.36
CA PHE A 271 -16.48 -38.87 -19.04
C PHE A 271 -16.61 -40.21 -19.77
#